data_AF-A0A953KV06-F1
#
_entry.id   AF-A0A953KV06-F1
#
_cell.length_a   1.000
_cell.length_b   1.000
_cell.length_c   1.000
_cell.angle_alpha   90.00
_cell.angle_beta   90.00
_cell.angle_gamma   90.00
#
_symmetry.space_group_name_H-M   'P 1'
#
loop_
_entity.id
_entity.type
_entity.pdbx_description
1 polymer ?
#
loop_
_entity_poly.entity_id
_entity_poly.type
_entity_poly.pdbx_seq_one_letter_code
_entity_poly.pdbx_strand_id
1 'polypeptide(L)'
;MEPTAASNVRPRPALFRALGRQEPPALVEIDGHQYTMARLVKHDSWAATAIYEGPAGQVVCKFNRTQSLLGIPMEWLGRRLAGREVRFLELLKDVACIPPACGPVYDVSASQRLCTTAAAHAFVEGHPMRSREQLEERFFLLLRETLDVIHSRGMAYVDLHKRSNILVQDDGTPCLIDFQVCYRPEGIAARFWPCKVLLRWLQQIDDYHYIKHVLRHCRAMIPEGEQSLDLHRHWTIRLWRKIATPLRALRRNLLVLVGVRQRSGRPETELEPEEADRKNAELEIRDRQIRDEREGRCKKEESK
;
A
#
# COMPACT_ATOMS: atom_id res chain seq x y z
N MET A 1 5.73 14.16 -35.77
CA MET A 1 5.15 13.75 -34.47
C MET A 1 5.38 12.25 -34.34
N GLU A 2 6.51 11.87 -33.73
CA GLU A 2 6.75 10.46 -33.40
C GLU A 2 5.96 10.08 -32.14
N PRO A 3 5.37 8.87 -32.09
CA PRO A 3 4.63 8.43 -30.92
C PRO A 3 5.62 8.18 -29.77
N THR A 4 5.44 8.92 -28.68
CA THR A 4 6.07 8.65 -27.38
C THR A 4 5.82 7.21 -26.97
N ALA A 5 6.90 6.46 -26.71
CA ALA A 5 6.86 5.06 -26.32
C ALA A 5 6.04 4.88 -25.03
N ALA A 6 4.75 4.57 -25.22
CA ALA A 6 3.88 4.14 -24.14
C ALA A 6 4.51 2.89 -23.51
N SER A 7 4.76 2.99 -22.20
CA SER A 7 4.98 1.88 -21.29
C SER A 7 4.19 0.64 -21.75
N ASN A 8 4.90 -0.36 -22.29
CA ASN A 8 4.35 -1.57 -22.93
C ASN A 8 3.75 -2.58 -21.92
N VAL A 9 3.01 -2.09 -20.92
CA VAL A 9 2.37 -2.90 -19.89
C VAL A 9 0.93 -3.12 -20.31
N ARG A 10 0.58 -4.37 -20.68
CA ARG A 10 -0.81 -4.72 -20.98
C ARG A 10 -1.65 -4.54 -19.71
N PRO A 11 -2.83 -3.88 -19.79
CA PRO A 11 -3.72 -3.79 -18.65
C PRO A 11 -4.16 -5.19 -18.21
N ARG A 12 -4.29 -5.41 -16.90
CA ARG A 12 -4.73 -6.70 -16.37
C ARG A 12 -6.08 -7.08 -16.96
N PRO A 13 -6.32 -8.37 -17.26
CA PRO A 13 -7.66 -8.83 -17.64
C PRO A 13 -8.69 -8.40 -16.58
N ALA A 14 -9.89 -8.00 -17.01
CA ALA A 14 -10.94 -7.48 -16.13
C ALA A 14 -11.25 -8.39 -14.94
N LEU A 15 -11.15 -9.72 -15.12
CA LEU A 15 -11.32 -10.70 -14.05
C LEU A 15 -10.36 -10.47 -12.86
N PHE A 16 -9.16 -9.97 -13.14
CA PHE A 16 -8.09 -9.68 -12.17
C PHE A 16 -7.98 -8.19 -11.82
N ARG A 17 -8.99 -7.39 -12.14
CA ARG A 17 -9.16 -6.02 -11.65
C ARG A 17 -10.24 -6.01 -10.58
N ALA A 18 -10.07 -5.21 -9.54
CA ALA A 18 -10.99 -5.15 -8.40
C ALA A 18 -12.40 -4.71 -8.81
N LEU A 19 -12.47 -3.83 -9.81
CA LEU A 19 -13.71 -3.22 -10.31
C LEU A 19 -14.05 -3.74 -11.73
N GLY A 20 -13.40 -4.81 -12.17
CA GLY A 20 -13.67 -5.37 -13.50
C GLY A 20 -13.18 -4.47 -14.61
N ARG A 21 -14.08 -4.09 -15.51
CA ARG A 21 -13.81 -3.12 -16.58
C ARG A 21 -14.00 -1.67 -16.14
N GLN A 22 -14.58 -1.44 -14.96
CA GLN A 22 -14.84 -0.10 -14.45
C GLN A 22 -13.57 0.48 -13.84
N GLU A 23 -13.40 1.79 -13.97
CA GLU A 23 -12.41 2.58 -13.22
C GLU A 23 -13.04 3.11 -11.93
N PRO A 24 -12.24 3.58 -10.96
CA PRO A 24 -12.75 4.39 -9.86
C PRO A 24 -13.55 5.61 -10.36
N PRO A 25 -14.53 6.10 -9.58
CA PRO A 25 -15.30 7.30 -9.92
C PRO A 25 -14.38 8.49 -10.22
N ALA A 26 -14.69 9.27 -11.26
CA ALA A 26 -13.90 10.46 -11.60
C ALA A 26 -14.08 11.59 -10.56
N LEU A 27 -15.26 11.64 -9.93
CA LEU A 27 -15.63 12.60 -8.89
C LEU A 27 -16.17 11.84 -7.68
N VAL A 28 -15.70 12.21 -6.51
CA VAL A 28 -16.21 11.70 -5.24
C VAL A 28 -16.56 12.84 -4.31
N GLU A 29 -17.51 12.59 -3.41
CA GLU A 29 -17.80 13.48 -2.29
C GLU A 29 -17.44 12.77 -0.98
N ILE A 30 -16.70 13.47 -0.12
CA ILE A 30 -16.23 13.01 1.18
C ILE A 30 -16.35 14.17 2.15
N ASP A 31 -17.00 13.96 3.30
CA ASP A 31 -17.22 14.99 4.32
C ASP A 31 -17.84 16.29 3.78
N GLY A 32 -18.74 16.17 2.78
CA GLY A 32 -19.42 17.31 2.14
C GLY A 32 -18.56 18.09 1.12
N HIS A 33 -17.33 17.66 0.87
CA HIS A 33 -16.44 18.26 -0.12
C HIS A 33 -16.33 17.35 -1.35
N GLN A 34 -16.37 17.95 -2.54
CA GLN A 34 -16.12 17.24 -3.79
C GLN A 34 -14.63 17.19 -4.10
N TYR A 35 -14.18 16.04 -4.58
CA TYR A 35 -12.82 15.79 -5.00
C TYR A 35 -12.80 15.18 -6.41
N THR A 36 -11.84 15.60 -7.22
CA THR A 36 -11.61 15.10 -8.58
C THR A 36 -10.45 14.10 -8.58
N MET A 37 -10.60 12.98 -9.29
CA MET A 37 -9.53 12.00 -9.40
C MET A 37 -8.33 12.60 -10.14
N ALA A 38 -7.23 12.81 -9.42
CA ALA A 38 -5.99 13.33 -9.98
C ALA A 38 -5.17 12.22 -10.63
N ARG A 39 -5.01 11.07 -9.95
CA ARG A 39 -4.29 9.92 -10.49
C ARG A 39 -4.79 8.58 -9.97
N LEU A 40 -4.80 7.58 -10.84
CA LEU A 40 -4.94 6.18 -10.47
C LEU A 40 -3.57 5.63 -10.07
N VAL A 41 -3.40 5.26 -8.79
CA VAL A 41 -2.14 4.73 -8.26
C VAL A 41 -1.98 3.27 -8.60
N LYS A 42 -3.04 2.47 -8.39
CA LYS A 42 -2.98 1.02 -8.56
C LYS A 42 -4.37 0.47 -8.86
N HIS A 43 -4.44 -0.56 -9.69
CA HIS A 43 -5.64 -1.37 -9.84
C HIS A 43 -5.30 -2.84 -9.97
N ASP A 44 -5.39 -3.56 -8.84
CA ASP A 44 -5.09 -4.99 -8.78
C ASP A 44 -6.36 -5.81 -8.57
N SER A 45 -6.21 -7.11 -8.26
CA SER A 45 -7.33 -8.00 -8.02
C SER A 45 -8.13 -7.68 -6.76
N TRP A 46 -7.56 -6.94 -5.80
CA TRP A 46 -8.13 -6.68 -4.48
C TRP A 46 -8.73 -5.29 -4.36
N ALA A 47 -8.03 -4.26 -4.86
CA ALA A 47 -8.49 -2.88 -4.80
C ALA A 47 -8.00 -2.03 -5.99
N ALA A 48 -8.75 -0.96 -6.25
CA ALA A 48 -8.29 0.18 -7.02
C ALA A 48 -7.99 1.33 -6.04
N THR A 49 -6.77 1.84 -6.05
CA THR A 49 -6.34 2.98 -5.22
C THR A 49 -6.10 4.18 -6.13
N ALA A 50 -6.76 5.29 -5.84
CA ALA A 50 -6.62 6.54 -6.56
C ALA A 50 -6.47 7.71 -5.59
N ILE A 51 -5.76 8.74 -6.03
CA ILE A 51 -5.62 10.01 -5.32
C ILE A 51 -6.59 11.01 -5.94
N TYR A 52 -7.27 11.73 -5.07
CA TYR A 52 -8.23 12.75 -5.42
C TYR A 52 -7.80 14.08 -4.83
N GLU A 53 -8.06 15.15 -5.58
CA GLU A 53 -7.77 16.54 -5.21
C GLU A 53 -9.07 17.29 -4.97
N GLY A 54 -9.13 18.04 -3.87
CA GLY A 54 -10.30 18.83 -3.49
C GLY A 54 -9.93 19.99 -2.58
N PRO A 55 -10.94 20.74 -2.09
CA PRO A 55 -10.72 21.99 -1.36
C PRO A 55 -10.05 21.80 0.00
N ALA A 56 -10.14 20.62 0.61
CA ALA A 56 -9.48 20.30 1.88
C ALA A 56 -8.13 19.58 1.69
N GLY A 57 -7.58 19.58 0.47
CA GLY A 57 -6.31 18.94 0.12
C GLY A 57 -6.50 17.64 -0.68
N GLN A 58 -5.48 16.79 -0.64
CA GLN A 58 -5.48 15.50 -1.32
C GLN A 58 -5.94 14.37 -0.39
N VAL A 59 -6.67 13.42 -0.96
CA VAL A 59 -7.12 12.20 -0.26
C VAL A 59 -6.81 10.96 -1.08
N VAL A 60 -6.53 9.87 -0.40
CA VAL A 60 -6.35 8.55 -1.01
C VAL A 60 -7.64 7.76 -0.83
N CYS A 61 -8.25 7.35 -1.93
CA CYS A 61 -9.43 6.49 -1.92
C CYS A 61 -9.06 5.09 -2.42
N LYS A 62 -9.45 4.08 -1.63
CA LYS A 62 -9.23 2.67 -1.92
C LYS A 62 -10.56 1.97 -2.12
N PHE A 63 -10.89 1.67 -3.37
CA PHE A 63 -12.09 0.96 -3.80
C PHE A 63 -11.82 -0.54 -3.83
N ASN A 64 -12.33 -1.25 -2.83
CA ASN A 64 -12.17 -2.69 -2.73
C ASN A 64 -13.04 -3.44 -3.75
N ARG A 65 -12.64 -4.69 -3.99
CA ARG A 65 -13.20 -5.55 -5.01
C ARG A 65 -14.73 -5.65 -4.97
N THR A 66 -15.34 -5.34 -6.11
CA THR A 66 -16.75 -5.60 -6.43
C THR A 66 -16.87 -6.69 -7.50
N GLN A 67 -15.85 -6.87 -8.34
CA GLN A 67 -15.83 -7.84 -9.43
C GLN A 67 -15.94 -9.29 -8.90
N SER A 68 -16.94 -10.04 -9.36
CA SER A 68 -17.05 -11.47 -9.06
C SER A 68 -15.85 -12.25 -9.60
N LEU A 69 -15.44 -13.31 -8.91
CA LEU A 69 -14.37 -14.21 -9.34
C LEU A 69 -14.98 -15.58 -9.65
N LEU A 70 -14.93 -16.00 -10.92
CA LEU A 70 -15.47 -17.29 -11.37
C LEU A 70 -16.92 -17.54 -10.91
N GLY A 71 -17.77 -16.50 -10.97
CA GLY A 71 -19.18 -16.57 -10.55
C GLY A 71 -19.42 -16.35 -9.05
N ILE A 72 -18.39 -16.28 -8.22
CA ILE A 72 -18.52 -16.02 -6.78
C ILE A 72 -18.60 -14.49 -6.55
N PRO A 73 -19.68 -13.98 -5.92
CA PRO A 73 -19.78 -12.56 -5.59
C PRO A 73 -18.74 -12.18 -4.52
N MET A 74 -17.96 -11.14 -4.80
CA MET A 74 -16.85 -10.70 -3.94
C MET A 74 -17.12 -9.38 -3.21
N GLU A 75 -18.26 -8.73 -3.47
CA GLU A 75 -18.58 -7.41 -2.92
C GLU A 75 -18.69 -7.43 -1.38
N TRP A 76 -19.20 -8.52 -0.79
CA TRP A 76 -19.24 -8.68 0.68
C TRP A 76 -17.85 -8.62 1.30
N LEU A 77 -16.84 -9.17 0.61
CA LEU A 77 -15.45 -9.12 1.06
C LEU A 77 -14.91 -7.70 0.88
N GLY A 78 -15.23 -7.05 -0.24
CA GLY A 78 -14.86 -5.66 -0.46
C GLY A 78 -15.39 -4.72 0.62
N ARG A 79 -16.67 -4.86 0.99
CA ARG A 79 -17.30 -4.11 2.09
C ARG A 79 -16.62 -4.39 3.42
N ARG A 80 -16.32 -5.66 3.71
CA ARG A 80 -15.63 -6.05 4.93
C ARG A 80 -14.22 -5.46 5.01
N LEU A 81 -13.46 -5.47 3.91
CA LEU A 81 -12.10 -4.92 3.88
C LEU A 81 -12.11 -3.40 4.04
N ALA A 82 -13.01 -2.70 3.34
CA ALA A 82 -13.20 -1.26 3.47
C ALA A 82 -13.56 -0.85 4.90
N GLY A 83 -14.59 -1.49 5.47
CA GLY A 83 -15.03 -1.21 6.83
C GLY A 83 -13.96 -1.52 7.89
N ARG A 84 -13.13 -2.53 7.65
CA ARG A 84 -11.98 -2.82 8.52
C ARG A 84 -10.93 -1.72 8.46
N GLU A 85 -10.55 -1.28 7.27
CA GLU A 85 -9.55 -0.23 7.09
C GLU A 85 -9.98 1.08 7.75
N VAL A 86 -11.19 1.56 7.46
CA VAL A 86 -11.76 2.74 8.13
C VAL A 86 -11.76 2.58 9.64
N ARG A 87 -12.18 1.42 10.14
CA ARG A 87 -12.22 1.16 11.58
C ARG A 87 -10.84 1.20 12.23
N PHE A 88 -9.81 0.62 11.62
CA PHE A 88 -8.47 0.65 12.19
C PHE A 88 -7.89 2.07 12.18
N LEU A 89 -8.10 2.83 11.11
CA LEU A 89 -7.72 4.24 11.06
C LEU A 89 -8.42 5.04 12.16
N GLU A 90 -9.73 4.85 12.36
CA GLU A 90 -10.48 5.51 13.44
C GLU A 90 -9.99 5.13 14.85
N LEU A 91 -9.65 3.86 15.07
CA LEU A 91 -9.12 3.38 16.35
C LEU A 91 -7.69 3.86 16.62
N LEU A 92 -7.02 4.43 15.63
CA LEU A 92 -5.63 4.86 15.67
C LEU A 92 -5.45 6.34 15.27
N LYS A 93 -6.54 7.11 15.20
CA LYS A 93 -6.54 8.49 14.71
C LYS A 93 -5.70 9.48 15.53
N ASP A 94 -5.39 9.13 16.77
CA ASP A 94 -4.57 9.91 17.69
C ASP A 94 -3.08 9.55 17.62
N VAL A 95 -2.70 8.62 16.74
CA VAL A 95 -1.31 8.20 16.53
C VAL A 95 -0.72 9.00 15.36
N ALA A 96 0.30 9.82 15.62
CA ALA A 96 0.85 10.76 14.64
C ALA A 96 1.34 10.11 13.33
N CYS A 97 1.92 8.91 13.41
CA CYS A 97 2.45 8.16 12.26
C CYS A 97 1.37 7.34 11.51
N ILE A 98 0.10 7.73 11.62
CA ILE A 98 -1.05 7.09 10.97
C ILE A 98 -1.89 8.18 10.32
N PRO A 99 -2.29 8.05 9.04
CA PRO A 99 -3.07 9.08 8.38
C PRO A 99 -4.47 9.17 9.01
N PRO A 100 -5.04 10.38 9.11
CA PRO A 100 -6.42 10.53 9.55
C PRO A 100 -7.37 9.87 8.55
N ALA A 101 -8.34 9.11 9.07
CA ALA A 101 -9.45 8.61 8.27
C ALA A 101 -10.27 9.77 7.70
N CYS A 102 -10.85 9.57 6.53
CA CYS A 102 -11.89 10.45 6.02
C CYS A 102 -13.28 9.82 6.22
N GLY A 103 -14.32 10.62 6.04
CA GLY A 103 -15.69 10.14 6.06
C GLY A 103 -16.06 9.20 4.90
N PRO A 104 -17.36 8.83 4.81
CA PRO A 104 -17.86 7.95 3.77
C PRO A 104 -17.63 8.55 2.36
N VAL A 105 -17.26 7.69 1.42
CA VAL A 105 -17.03 8.07 0.02
C VAL A 105 -18.32 7.90 -0.78
N TYR A 106 -18.77 8.98 -1.42
CA TYR A 106 -19.89 8.95 -2.36
C TYR A 106 -19.37 9.12 -3.77
N ASP A 107 -19.80 8.26 -4.69
CA ASP A 107 -19.64 8.52 -6.12
C ASP A 107 -20.61 9.64 -6.47
N VAL A 108 -20.12 10.74 -7.05
CA VAL A 108 -20.97 11.83 -7.54
C VAL A 108 -20.78 12.08 -9.04
N SER A 109 -20.05 11.17 -9.71
CA SER A 109 -19.77 11.26 -11.14
C SER A 109 -20.98 10.86 -12.00
N ALA A 110 -21.80 9.94 -11.51
CA ALA A 110 -23.00 9.46 -12.22
C ALA A 110 -24.28 9.50 -11.36
N SER A 111 -24.18 9.16 -10.09
CA SER A 111 -25.31 9.12 -9.15
C SER A 111 -24.76 9.27 -7.74
N GLN A 112 -25.26 10.19 -6.91
CA GLN A 112 -24.85 10.41 -5.50
C GLN A 112 -25.03 9.14 -4.64
N ARG A 113 -24.13 8.18 -4.80
CA ARG A 113 -24.26 6.82 -4.27
C ARG A 113 -23.10 6.53 -3.34
N LEU A 114 -23.43 6.06 -2.14
CA LEU A 114 -22.45 5.61 -1.18
C LEU A 114 -21.64 4.42 -1.72
N CYS A 115 -20.32 4.58 -1.77
CA CYS A 115 -19.37 3.52 -2.12
C CYS A 115 -19.05 2.66 -0.89
N THR A 116 -19.91 1.69 -0.57
CA THR A 116 -19.75 0.82 0.62
C THR A 116 -18.49 -0.06 0.61
N THR A 117 -17.82 -0.21 -0.54
CA THR A 117 -16.54 -0.91 -0.68
C THR A 117 -15.34 0.02 -0.70
N ALA A 118 -15.52 1.33 -0.50
CA ALA A 118 -14.44 2.30 -0.47
C ALA A 118 -14.02 2.64 0.97
N ALA A 119 -12.73 2.86 1.16
CA ALA A 119 -12.15 3.49 2.34
C ALA A 119 -11.30 4.69 1.88
N ALA A 120 -11.28 5.76 2.67
CA ALA A 120 -10.50 6.95 2.38
C ALA A 120 -9.72 7.43 3.60
N HIS A 121 -8.55 8.00 3.35
CA HIS A 121 -7.72 8.69 4.33
C HIS A 121 -7.01 9.88 3.69
N ALA A 122 -6.54 10.82 4.49
CA ALA A 122 -5.78 11.96 3.96
C ALA A 122 -4.52 11.47 3.24
N PHE A 123 -4.16 12.16 2.16
CA PHE A 123 -2.89 11.93 1.50
C PHE A 123 -1.73 12.28 2.45
N VAL A 124 -0.68 11.47 2.39
CA VAL A 124 0.53 11.66 3.19
C VAL A 124 1.65 11.95 2.22
N GLU A 125 2.26 13.13 2.37
CA GLU A 125 3.41 13.55 1.57
C GLU A 125 4.63 12.65 1.85
N GLY A 126 5.49 12.52 0.84
CA GLY A 126 6.68 11.69 0.87
C GLY A 126 6.60 10.49 -0.06
N HIS A 127 7.33 9.41 0.27
CA HIS A 127 7.46 8.25 -0.61
C HIS A 127 7.42 6.91 0.13
N PRO A 128 6.99 5.82 -0.53
CA PRO A 128 7.12 4.48 0.04
C PRO A 128 8.59 4.10 0.24
N MET A 129 8.92 3.48 1.38
CA MET A 129 10.29 3.08 1.71
C MET A 129 10.91 2.23 0.58
N ARG A 130 12.03 2.68 0.03
CA ARG A 130 12.64 2.11 -1.19
C ARG A 130 13.61 0.98 -0.89
N SER A 131 13.91 0.16 -1.89
CA SER A 131 14.98 -0.84 -1.77
C SER A 131 16.34 -0.19 -1.56
N ARG A 132 17.06 -0.68 -0.53
CA ARG A 132 18.43 -0.27 -0.17
C ARG A 132 18.57 1.18 0.32
N GLU A 133 17.47 1.89 0.52
CA GLU A 133 17.46 3.19 1.20
C GLU A 133 18.03 3.05 2.62
N GLN A 134 18.87 3.98 3.06
CA GLN A 134 19.28 4.09 4.46
C GLN A 134 18.50 5.23 5.08
N LEU A 135 17.91 4.97 6.24
CA LEU A 135 17.12 5.93 7.00
C LEU A 135 17.77 6.14 8.37
N GLU A 136 17.46 7.29 8.95
CA GLU A 136 17.97 7.69 10.26
C GLU A 136 17.43 6.78 11.38
N GLU A 137 18.16 6.72 12.48
CA GLU A 137 17.73 5.99 13.68
C GLU A 137 16.37 6.48 14.19
N ARG A 138 16.17 7.81 14.20
CA ARG A 138 14.91 8.45 14.62
C ARG A 138 13.69 7.88 13.88
N PHE A 139 13.81 7.59 12.58
CA PHE A 139 12.70 7.02 11.80
C PHE A 139 12.22 5.69 12.40
N PHE A 140 13.15 4.81 12.76
CA PHE A 140 12.81 3.50 13.29
C PHE A 140 12.37 3.54 14.75
N LEU A 141 12.91 4.47 15.55
CA LEU A 141 12.42 4.70 16.90
C LEU A 141 10.93 5.09 16.88
N LEU A 142 10.54 6.04 16.02
CA LEU A 142 9.14 6.43 15.84
C LEU A 142 8.28 5.29 15.29
N LEU A 143 8.83 4.47 14.38
CA LEU A 143 8.13 3.30 13.84
C LEU A 143 7.89 2.25 14.94
N ARG A 144 8.87 2.04 15.83
CA ARG A 144 8.74 1.13 16.98
C ARG A 144 7.69 1.62 17.96
N GLU A 145 7.74 2.90 18.32
CA GLU A 145 6.74 3.53 19.20
C GLU A 145 5.33 3.38 18.62
N THR A 146 5.17 3.60 17.31
CA THR A 146 3.89 3.39 16.60
C THR A 146 3.40 1.95 16.72
N LEU A 147 4.28 0.96 16.50
CA LEU A 147 3.93 -0.45 16.65
C LEU A 147 3.58 -0.82 18.09
N ASP A 148 4.28 -0.27 19.08
CA ASP A 148 4.00 -0.49 20.50
C ASP A 148 2.63 0.08 20.89
N VAL A 149 2.26 1.25 20.36
CA VAL A 149 0.92 1.81 20.54
C VAL A 149 -0.15 0.90 19.89
N ILE A 150 0.08 0.40 18.67
CA ILE A 150 -0.83 -0.56 18.02
C ILE A 150 -0.97 -1.83 18.89
N HIS A 151 0.15 -2.38 19.36
CA HIS A 151 0.19 -3.62 20.11
C HIS A 151 -0.45 -3.50 21.49
N SER A 152 -0.17 -2.41 22.21
CA SER A 152 -0.76 -2.10 23.52
C SER A 152 -2.28 -1.93 23.46
N ARG A 153 -2.82 -1.45 22.32
CA ARG A 153 -4.27 -1.40 22.08
C ARG A 153 -4.89 -2.76 21.76
N GLY A 154 -4.12 -3.85 21.80
CA GLY A 154 -4.59 -5.19 21.50
C GLY A 154 -4.78 -5.44 20.00
N MET A 155 -3.96 -4.80 19.17
CA MET A 155 -3.98 -4.95 17.72
C MET A 155 -2.64 -5.49 17.20
N ALA A 156 -2.65 -6.05 15.99
CA ALA A 156 -1.46 -6.38 15.22
C ALA A 156 -1.61 -5.80 13.81
N TYR A 157 -0.54 -5.25 13.26
CA TYR A 157 -0.54 -4.62 11.94
C TYR A 157 -0.51 -5.67 10.80
N VAL A 158 0.21 -6.78 10.99
CA VAL A 158 0.24 -8.00 10.14
C VAL A 158 0.94 -7.84 8.79
N ASP A 159 0.92 -6.66 8.16
CA ASP A 159 1.45 -6.45 6.81
C ASP A 159 2.81 -5.74 6.77
N LEU A 160 3.51 -5.61 7.90
CA LEU A 160 4.74 -4.81 8.01
C LEU A 160 5.87 -5.31 7.10
N HIS A 161 5.76 -6.54 6.59
CA HIS A 161 6.71 -7.09 5.64
C HIS A 161 6.80 -6.34 4.30
N LYS A 162 5.75 -5.58 3.93
CA LYS A 162 5.70 -4.77 2.71
C LYS A 162 6.23 -3.37 2.98
N ARG A 163 7.33 -3.04 2.32
CA ARG A 163 7.96 -1.71 2.40
C ARG A 163 7.06 -0.63 1.82
N SER A 164 6.25 -0.97 0.81
CA SER A 164 5.25 -0.08 0.22
C SER A 164 4.18 0.42 1.18
N ASN A 165 4.01 -0.23 2.33
CA ASN A 165 3.04 0.20 3.34
C ASN A 165 3.65 1.10 4.42
N ILE A 166 4.96 1.36 4.35
CA ILE A 166 5.69 2.25 5.24
C ILE A 166 6.12 3.45 4.38
N LEU A 167 5.48 4.58 4.59
CA LEU A 167 5.86 5.84 3.95
C LEU A 167 6.94 6.54 4.77
N VAL A 168 7.87 7.16 4.08
CA VAL A 168 8.85 8.10 4.62
C VAL A 168 8.34 9.48 4.25
N GLN A 169 7.95 10.28 5.26
CA GLN A 169 7.49 11.64 5.07
C GLN A 169 8.68 12.57 4.77
N ASP A 170 8.39 13.76 4.22
CA ASP A 170 9.42 14.76 3.87
C ASP A 170 10.26 15.22 5.07
N ASP A 171 9.70 15.14 6.30
CA ASP A 171 10.38 15.44 7.56
C ASP A 171 11.19 14.26 8.13
N GLY A 172 11.28 13.16 7.37
CA GLY A 172 11.98 11.93 7.74
C GLY A 172 11.24 11.05 8.74
N THR A 173 9.98 11.33 9.07
CA THR A 173 9.19 10.49 9.98
C THR A 173 8.45 9.36 9.25
N PRO A 174 8.18 8.22 9.91
CA PRO A 174 7.41 7.14 9.31
C PRO A 174 5.92 7.43 9.29
N CYS A 175 5.21 6.88 8.31
CA CYS A 175 3.76 6.79 8.32
C CYS A 175 3.30 5.42 7.83
N LEU A 176 2.43 4.75 8.58
CA LEU A 176 1.88 3.43 8.23
C LEU A 176 0.56 3.59 7.50
N ILE A 177 0.43 2.89 6.36
CA ILE A 177 -0.79 2.85 5.54
C ILE A 177 -1.28 1.41 5.34
N ASP A 178 -2.44 1.23 4.70
CA ASP A 178 -3.03 -0.09 4.40
C ASP A 178 -3.32 -0.98 5.63
N PHE A 179 -4.44 -0.72 6.28
CA PHE A 179 -4.85 -1.43 7.52
C PHE A 179 -5.81 -2.59 7.29
N GLN A 180 -6.00 -3.02 6.04
CA GLN A 180 -7.05 -3.99 5.67
C GLN A 180 -6.91 -5.35 6.35
N VAL A 181 -5.67 -5.77 6.56
CA VAL A 181 -5.32 -7.09 7.11
C VAL A 181 -4.96 -7.03 8.61
N CYS A 182 -5.02 -5.86 9.24
CA CYS A 182 -4.72 -5.71 10.67
C CYS A 182 -5.65 -6.58 11.53
N TYR A 183 -5.13 -7.13 12.61
CA TYR A 183 -5.89 -8.06 13.44
C TYR A 183 -6.19 -7.44 14.80
N ARG A 184 -7.46 -7.53 15.20
CA ARG A 184 -7.96 -7.20 16.53
C ARG A 184 -9.09 -8.18 16.85
N PRO A 185 -8.99 -8.97 17.92
CA PRO A 185 -10.11 -9.79 18.35
C PRO A 185 -11.20 -8.90 18.98
N GLU A 186 -12.47 -9.20 18.71
CA GLU A 186 -13.60 -8.35 19.09
C GLU A 186 -14.78 -9.16 19.63
N GLY A 187 -15.65 -8.50 20.41
CA GLY A 187 -16.82 -9.13 21.00
C GLY A 187 -16.46 -10.39 21.81
N ILE A 188 -17.17 -11.48 21.56
CA ILE A 188 -16.92 -12.78 22.22
C ILE A 188 -15.51 -13.30 21.91
N ALA A 189 -14.99 -13.06 20.69
CA ALA A 189 -13.65 -13.51 20.31
C ALA A 189 -12.55 -12.84 21.14
N ALA A 190 -12.74 -11.60 21.62
CA ALA A 190 -11.80 -10.93 22.52
C ALA A 190 -11.66 -11.64 23.88
N ARG A 191 -12.68 -12.41 24.29
CA ARG A 191 -12.65 -13.21 25.53
C ARG A 191 -12.06 -14.61 25.32
N PHE A 192 -11.96 -15.07 24.07
CA PHE A 192 -11.51 -16.41 23.75
C PHE A 192 -9.97 -16.49 23.74
N TRP A 193 -9.41 -17.35 24.58
CA TRP A 193 -7.96 -17.46 24.78
C TRP A 193 -7.17 -17.72 23.48
N PRO A 194 -7.62 -18.53 22.51
CA PRO A 194 -6.89 -18.78 21.28
C PRO A 194 -6.76 -17.52 20.41
N CYS A 195 -7.76 -16.64 20.43
CA CYS A 195 -7.68 -15.36 19.71
C CYS A 195 -6.64 -14.42 20.34
N LYS A 196 -6.47 -14.46 21.67
CA LYS A 196 -5.40 -13.73 22.36
C LYS A 196 -4.02 -14.29 22.01
N VAL A 197 -3.87 -15.61 21.91
CA VAL A 197 -2.62 -16.23 21.44
C VAL A 197 -2.33 -15.84 20.00
N LEU A 198 -3.34 -15.89 19.13
CA LEU A 198 -3.20 -15.49 17.73
C LEU A 198 -2.75 -14.02 17.63
N LEU A 199 -3.35 -13.12 18.42
CA LEU A 199 -2.94 -11.73 18.49
C LEU A 199 -1.46 -11.60 18.87
N ARG A 200 -1.02 -12.23 19.97
CA ARG A 200 0.39 -12.17 20.41
C ARG A 200 1.34 -12.74 19.37
N TRP A 201 0.93 -13.78 18.66
CA TRP A 201 1.72 -14.34 17.58
C TRP A 201 1.83 -13.39 16.38
N LEU A 202 0.75 -12.71 16.01
CA LEU A 202 0.77 -11.70 14.95
C LEU A 202 1.59 -10.47 15.33
N GLN A 203 1.58 -10.05 16.60
CA GLN A 203 2.44 -8.98 17.12
C GLN A 203 3.93 -9.35 16.99
N GLN A 204 4.30 -10.58 17.35
CA GLN A 204 5.67 -11.08 17.14
C GLN A 204 6.08 -11.10 15.65
N ILE A 205 5.12 -11.32 14.74
CA ILE A 205 5.37 -11.22 13.31
C ILE A 205 5.67 -9.78 12.90
N ASP A 206 4.98 -8.78 13.46
CA ASP A 206 5.30 -7.37 13.24
C ASP A 206 6.71 -7.05 13.76
N ASP A 207 7.04 -7.45 14.98
CA ASP A 207 8.36 -7.20 15.59
C ASP A 207 9.50 -7.78 14.76
N TYR A 208 9.31 -9.00 14.26
CA TYR A 208 10.27 -9.62 13.35
C TYR A 208 10.47 -8.81 12.06
N HIS A 209 9.39 -8.30 11.47
CA HIS A 209 9.47 -7.50 10.25
C HIS A 209 10.07 -6.11 10.51
N TYR A 210 9.82 -5.54 11.68
CA TYR A 210 10.48 -4.31 12.15
C TYR A 210 12.00 -4.51 12.22
N ILE A 211 12.48 -5.53 12.96
CA ILE A 211 13.92 -5.84 13.06
C ILE A 211 14.53 -6.10 11.69
N LYS A 212 13.79 -6.79 10.82
CA LYS A 212 14.23 -7.04 9.44
C LYS A 212 14.39 -5.77 8.62
N HIS A 213 13.59 -4.74 8.85
CA HIS A 213 13.78 -3.45 8.20
C HIS A 213 14.96 -2.71 8.80
N VAL A 214 15.08 -2.65 10.13
CA VAL A 214 16.23 -2.06 10.83
C VAL A 214 17.55 -2.62 10.29
N LEU A 215 17.69 -3.95 10.26
CA LEU A 215 18.90 -4.63 9.78
C LEU A 215 19.27 -4.30 8.31
N ARG A 216 18.30 -3.84 7.51
CA ARG A 216 18.51 -3.52 6.08
C ARG A 216 18.69 -2.04 5.83
N HIS A 217 18.01 -1.21 6.62
CA HIS A 217 17.77 0.20 6.32
C HIS A 217 18.35 1.14 7.37
N CYS A 218 18.87 0.65 8.49
CA CYS A 218 19.58 1.47 9.47
C CYS A 218 20.77 0.70 10.06
N ARG A 219 21.95 0.88 9.45
CA ARG A 219 23.19 0.28 9.96
C ARG A 219 23.59 0.80 11.34
N ALA A 220 23.25 2.05 11.66
CA ALA A 220 23.64 2.71 12.90
C ALA A 220 23.08 2.01 14.15
N MET A 221 21.88 1.44 14.08
CA MET A 221 21.28 0.71 15.20
C MET A 221 21.74 -0.75 15.34
N ILE A 222 22.62 -1.24 14.48
CA ILE A 222 23.08 -2.64 14.53
C ILE A 222 24.37 -2.70 15.34
N PRO A 223 24.38 -3.34 16.53
CA PRO A 223 25.61 -3.53 17.29
C PRO A 223 26.66 -4.29 16.47
N GLU A 224 27.94 -3.97 16.68
CA GLU A 224 29.05 -4.67 16.02
C GLU A 224 28.98 -6.18 16.33
N GLY A 225 28.74 -7.00 15.30
CA GLY A 225 28.62 -8.46 15.41
C GLY A 225 27.19 -9.02 15.31
N GLU A 226 26.14 -8.21 15.45
CA GLU A 226 24.73 -8.66 15.39
C GLU A 226 24.06 -8.39 14.02
N GLN A 227 24.72 -8.79 12.94
CA GLN A 227 24.18 -8.61 11.58
C GLN A 227 23.22 -9.72 11.13
N SER A 228 22.88 -10.67 12.02
CA SER A 228 22.11 -11.84 11.65
C SER A 228 20.66 -11.79 12.15
N LEU A 229 19.73 -11.84 11.19
CA LEU A 229 18.30 -12.06 11.42
C LEU A 229 18.00 -13.35 12.19
N ASP A 230 18.95 -14.28 12.26
CA ASP A 230 18.77 -15.60 12.86
C ASP A 230 18.73 -15.56 14.39
N LEU A 231 19.39 -14.59 15.03
CA LEU A 231 19.32 -14.37 16.48
C LEU A 231 17.90 -13.97 16.93
N HIS A 232 17.20 -13.24 16.07
CA HIS A 232 15.88 -12.66 16.36
C HIS A 232 14.73 -13.51 15.77
N ARG A 233 15.04 -14.67 15.21
CA ARG A 233 14.06 -15.50 14.49
C ARG A 233 13.32 -16.42 15.46
N HIS A 234 12.16 -15.99 15.92
CA HIS A 234 11.28 -16.84 16.72
C HIS A 234 10.91 -18.14 15.97
N TRP A 235 10.83 -19.26 16.70
CA TRP A 235 10.63 -20.60 16.13
C TRP A 235 9.32 -20.71 15.31
N THR A 236 8.31 -19.93 15.66
CA THR A 236 7.02 -19.90 14.95
C THR A 236 7.15 -19.38 13.51
N ILE A 237 8.08 -18.45 13.23
CA ILE A 237 8.36 -17.97 11.88
C ILE A 237 9.05 -19.05 11.05
N ARG A 238 9.92 -19.86 11.67
CA ARG A 238 10.53 -21.03 11.03
C ARG A 238 9.47 -22.06 10.66
N LEU A 239 8.52 -22.33 11.56
CA LEU A 239 7.39 -23.24 11.30
C LEU A 239 6.47 -22.71 10.20
N TRP A 240 6.08 -21.43 10.26
CA TRP A 240 5.25 -20.81 9.23
C TRP A 240 5.92 -20.83 7.86
N ARG A 241 7.23 -20.61 7.75
CA ARG A 241 7.94 -20.73 6.46
C ARG A 241 7.86 -22.14 5.88
N LYS A 242 7.87 -23.20 6.71
CA LYS A 242 7.70 -24.57 6.23
C LYS A 242 6.31 -24.80 5.62
N ILE A 243 5.29 -24.09 6.10
CA ILE A 243 3.90 -24.17 5.60
C ILE A 243 3.63 -23.20 4.43
N ALA A 244 4.06 -21.94 4.55
CA ALA A 244 3.79 -20.88 3.58
C ALA A 244 4.60 -21.01 2.29
N THR A 245 5.78 -21.63 2.32
CA THR A 245 6.60 -21.83 1.11
C THR A 245 5.94 -22.79 0.11
N PRO A 246 5.46 -23.98 0.50
CA PRO A 246 4.74 -24.85 -0.42
C PRO A 246 3.41 -24.23 -0.89
N LEU A 247 2.67 -23.54 -0.03
CA LEU A 247 1.44 -22.83 -0.43
C LEU A 247 1.70 -21.73 -1.47
N ARG A 248 2.79 -20.94 -1.29
CA ARG A 248 3.19 -19.93 -2.28
C ARG A 248 3.63 -20.56 -3.59
N ALA A 249 4.34 -21.69 -3.55
CA ALA A 249 4.71 -22.44 -4.73
C ALA A 249 3.47 -22.98 -5.46
N LEU A 250 2.50 -23.53 -4.72
CA LEU A 250 1.23 -24.02 -5.26
C LEU A 250 0.42 -22.88 -5.91
N ARG A 251 0.23 -21.76 -5.21
CA ARG A 251 -0.43 -20.56 -5.75
C ARG A 251 0.27 -20.07 -7.01
N ARG A 252 1.61 -20.00 -7.00
CA ARG A 252 2.40 -19.60 -8.16
C ARG A 252 2.16 -20.53 -9.34
N ASN A 253 2.19 -21.85 -9.11
CA ASN A 253 1.96 -22.84 -10.15
C ASN A 253 0.53 -22.78 -10.70
N LEU A 254 -0.47 -22.53 -9.83
CA LEU A 254 -1.86 -22.31 -10.24
C LEU A 254 -2.00 -21.07 -11.12
N LEU A 255 -1.37 -19.95 -10.75
CA LEU A 255 -1.41 -18.71 -11.53
C LEU A 255 -0.67 -18.82 -12.87
N VAL A 256 0.39 -19.64 -12.95
CA VAL A 256 1.06 -20.00 -14.21
C VAL A 256 0.15 -20.86 -15.08
N LEU A 257 -0.53 -21.86 -14.48
CA LEU A 257 -1.46 -22.75 -15.19
C LEU A 257 -2.66 -21.99 -15.77
N VAL A 258 -3.16 -20.99 -15.06
CA VAL A 258 -4.27 -20.11 -15.50
C VAL A 258 -3.78 -19.04 -16.50
N GLY A 259 -2.49 -19.01 -16.86
CA GLY A 259 -1.94 -18.12 -17.88
C GLY A 259 -1.78 -16.66 -17.44
N VAL A 260 -1.86 -16.37 -16.13
CA VAL A 260 -1.77 -15.01 -15.57
C VAL A 260 -0.32 -14.59 -15.30
N ARG A 261 0.62 -15.56 -15.28
CA ARG A 261 2.03 -15.33 -14.97
C ARG A 261 2.93 -16.24 -15.81
N GLN A 262 3.98 -15.70 -16.43
CA GLN A 262 4.99 -16.52 -17.11
C GLN A 262 5.90 -17.25 -16.10
N ARG A 263 6.45 -18.41 -16.51
CA ARG A 263 7.36 -19.27 -15.71
C ARG A 263 8.62 -18.56 -15.20
N SER A 264 8.97 -17.40 -15.76
CA SER A 264 10.14 -16.56 -15.44
C SER A 264 10.01 -15.72 -14.15
N GLY A 265 8.87 -15.77 -13.46
CA GLY A 265 8.73 -15.19 -12.11
C GLY A 265 8.45 -13.68 -12.07
N ARG A 266 8.61 -12.94 -13.18
CA ARG A 266 8.18 -11.54 -13.29
C ARG A 266 6.67 -11.46 -13.57
N PRO A 267 5.89 -10.69 -12.81
CA PRO A 267 4.56 -10.31 -13.25
C PRO A 267 4.69 -9.35 -14.44
N GLU A 268 4.11 -9.67 -15.60
CA GLU A 268 4.06 -8.74 -16.75
C GLU A 268 3.17 -7.52 -16.50
N THR A 269 2.36 -7.55 -15.44
CA THR A 269 1.24 -6.63 -15.19
C THR A 269 1.33 -5.90 -13.85
N GLU A 270 2.43 -6.06 -13.11
CA GLU A 270 2.69 -5.35 -11.86
C GLU A 270 4.05 -4.67 -11.97
N LEU A 271 4.06 -3.34 -12.12
CA LEU A 271 5.20 -2.57 -11.63
C LEU A 271 5.05 -2.59 -10.11
N GLU A 272 6.09 -3.03 -9.39
CA GLU A 272 6.12 -2.75 -7.96
C GLU A 272 6.05 -1.23 -7.76
N PRO A 273 5.45 -0.70 -6.68
CA PRO A 273 5.37 0.74 -6.44
C PRO A 273 6.74 1.42 -6.60
N GLU A 274 7.82 0.77 -6.18
CA GLU A 274 9.20 1.23 -6.40
C GLU A 274 9.61 1.36 -7.87
N GLU A 275 9.13 0.46 -8.75
CA GLU A 275 9.38 0.52 -10.19
C GLU A 275 8.49 1.55 -10.88
N ALA A 276 7.26 1.74 -10.39
CA ALA A 276 6.38 2.82 -10.84
C ALA A 276 6.95 4.20 -10.45
N ASP A 277 7.43 4.35 -9.21
CA ASP A 277 8.05 5.57 -8.71
C ASP A 277 9.36 5.87 -9.44
N ARG A 278 10.20 4.85 -9.70
CA ARG A 278 11.40 5.00 -10.54
C ARG A 278 11.06 5.46 -11.95
N LYS A 279 10.06 4.83 -12.56
CA LYS A 279 9.63 5.16 -13.92
C LYS A 279 9.03 6.56 -13.99
N ASN A 280 8.27 6.98 -12.98
CA ASN A 280 7.73 8.33 -12.87
C ASN A 280 8.85 9.36 -12.68
N ALA A 281 9.82 9.09 -11.79
CA ALA A 281 10.99 9.96 -11.61
C ALA A 281 11.84 10.06 -12.88
N GLU A 282 12.04 8.96 -13.62
CA GLU A 282 12.72 8.95 -14.92
C GLU A 282 11.95 9.77 -15.98
N LEU A 283 10.62 9.70 -15.98
CA LEU A 283 9.78 10.51 -16.86
C LEU A 283 9.84 12.00 -16.52
N GLU A 284 9.79 12.36 -15.23
CA GLU A 284 9.91 13.75 -14.78
C GLU A 284 11.28 14.37 -15.09
N ILE A 285 12.36 13.61 -14.95
CA ILE A 285 13.71 14.05 -15.32
C ILE A 285 13.77 14.27 -16.84
N ARG A 286 13.21 13.35 -17.62
CA ARG A 286 13.17 13.44 -19.08
C ARG A 286 12.36 14.64 -19.55
N ASP A 287 11.22 14.91 -18.94
CA ASP A 287 10.37 16.06 -19.28
C ASP A 287 11.04 17.39 -18.90
N ARG A 288 11.78 17.44 -17.78
CA ARG A 288 12.63 18.58 -17.42
C ARG A 288 13.72 18.83 -18.46
N GLN A 289 14.46 17.79 -18.86
CA GLN A 289 15.50 17.90 -19.89
C GLN A 289 14.95 18.39 -21.22
N ILE A 290 13.78 17.88 -21.65
CA ILE A 290 13.12 18.32 -22.89
C ILE A 290 12.69 19.79 -22.78
N ARG A 291 12.23 20.24 -21.61
CA ARG A 291 11.84 21.65 -21.40
C ARG A 291 13.07 22.57 -21.47
N ASP A 292 14.15 22.21 -20.78
CA ASP A 292 15.41 22.97 -20.78
C ASP A 292 16.04 23.04 -22.18
N GLU A 293 15.98 21.95 -22.96
CA GLU A 293 16.44 21.93 -24.36
C GLU A 293 15.59 22.82 -25.28
N ARG A 294 14.28 22.92 -25.05
CA ARG A 294 13.39 23.80 -25.82
C ARG A 294 13.62 25.26 -25.47
N GLU A 295 13.76 25.59 -24.19
CA GLU A 295 14.05 26.95 -23.73
C GLU A 295 15.45 27.41 -24.18
N GLY A 296 16.44 26.51 -24.16
CA GLY A 296 17.79 26.78 -24.67
C GLY A 296 17.85 26.97 -26.19
N ARG A 297 16.94 26.32 -26.95
CA ARG A 297 16.82 26.50 -28.40
C ARG A 297 16.13 27.82 -28.76
N CYS A 298 15.08 28.19 -28.02
CA CYS A 298 14.35 29.45 -28.21
C CYS A 298 15.24 30.68 -27.96
N LYS A 299 16.06 30.66 -26.89
CA LYS A 299 17.04 31.73 -26.60
C LYS A 299 18.17 31.86 -27.63
N LYS A 300 18.46 30.80 -28.39
CA LYS A 300 19.47 30.79 -29.46
C LYS A 300 18.93 31.36 -30.78
N GLU A 301 17.61 31.32 -30.97
CA GLU A 301 16.93 31.88 -32.14
C GLU A 301 16.63 33.37 -31.96
N GLU A 302 16.43 33.86 -30.73
CA GLU A 302 16.26 35.29 -30.43
C GLU A 302 17.58 36.10 -30.40
N SER A 303 18.73 35.42 -30.38
CA SER A 303 20.07 36.05 -30.31
C SER A 303 20.82 36.02 -31.66
N LYS A 304 20.09 35.80 -32.76
CA LYS A 304 20.57 35.83 -34.15
C LYS A 304 19.77 36.84 -34.95
#